data_AF-A0A484KNU7-F1
#
_entry.id   AF-A0A484KNU7-F1
#
_cell.length_a   1.000
_cell.length_b   1.000
_cell.length_c   1.000
_cell.angle_alpha   90.00
_cell.angle_beta   90.00
_cell.angle_gamma   90.00
#
_symmetry.space_group_name_H-M   'P 1'
#
loop_
_entity.id
_entity.type
_entity.pdbx_description
1 polymer ?
#
loop_
_entity_poly.entity_id
_entity_poly.type
_entity_poly.pdbx_seq_one_letter_code
_entity_poly.pdbx_strand_id
1 'polypeptide(L)'
;MGSTAITISNNYFSHHDEVMLLGHDDRYSPDSGMQVTIAFNYFGEGLVQRMPRCRRGYIHVVNNDFTEWQMYAIGGSGGPTINSQANRYTAPADPSAKEVTKRVDTDEGDWTDWNWRTDGDVLVNGAFFVPSGDGQRLPAQYDKASSLEPKSAELIGRLTMNAGCFGGSRDNNKISGGGTANRGGSGGGRSQSGDSGNFFGMIFGSGARTPSSPPTPTIFPSFFFVLSLFLALNNGGFVAQL
;
A
#
# COMPACT_ATOMS: atom_id res chain seq x y z
N MET A 1 17.39 -10.77 -17.14
CA MET A 1 16.02 -10.22 -17.15
C MET A 1 15.68 -9.86 -15.70
N GLY A 2 15.07 -8.69 -15.46
CA GLY A 2 14.64 -8.24 -14.14
C GLY A 2 13.14 -8.41 -13.96
N SER A 3 12.67 -8.57 -12.71
CA SER A 3 11.24 -8.63 -12.38
C SER A 3 10.59 -7.26 -12.57
N THR A 4 9.34 -7.20 -13.07
CA THR A 4 8.63 -5.95 -13.32
C THR A 4 7.11 -6.15 -13.34
N ALA A 5 6.36 -5.04 -13.34
CA ALA A 5 4.89 -5.00 -13.32
C ALA A 5 4.27 -5.75 -12.13
N ILE A 6 4.80 -5.48 -10.93
CA ILE A 6 4.37 -6.12 -9.68
C ILE A 6 3.54 -5.14 -8.85
N THR A 7 2.44 -5.62 -8.26
CA THR A 7 1.70 -4.91 -7.23
C THR A 7 1.76 -5.69 -5.92
N ILE A 8 2.15 -5.00 -4.84
CA ILE A 8 2.17 -5.53 -3.47
C ILE A 8 1.10 -4.75 -2.70
N SER A 9 -0.01 -5.40 -2.36
CA SER A 9 -1.13 -4.71 -1.72
C SER A 9 -1.88 -5.49 -0.66
N ASN A 10 -2.52 -4.75 0.25
CA ASN A 10 -3.33 -5.28 1.35
C ASN A 10 -2.58 -6.25 2.28
N ASN A 11 -1.26 -6.10 2.43
CA ASN A 11 -0.46 -6.93 3.31
C ASN A 11 -0.27 -6.25 4.67
N TYR A 12 -0.14 -7.07 5.71
CA TYR A 12 0.31 -6.63 7.03
C TYR A 12 1.75 -7.12 7.26
N PHE A 13 2.68 -6.19 7.37
CA PHE A 13 4.08 -6.45 7.73
C PHE A 13 4.31 -6.09 9.19
N SER A 14 4.95 -6.97 9.96
CA SER A 14 5.34 -6.73 11.35
C SER A 14 6.54 -7.60 11.74
N HIS A 15 7.22 -7.24 12.83
CA HIS A 15 8.28 -8.03 13.47
C HIS A 15 9.38 -8.52 12.53
N HIS A 16 9.98 -7.61 11.76
CA HIS A 16 11.03 -7.96 10.81
C HIS A 16 12.01 -6.80 10.60
N ASP A 17 13.31 -7.11 10.50
CA ASP A 17 14.34 -6.09 10.25
C ASP A 17 14.29 -5.61 8.79
N GLU A 18 14.54 -6.54 7.85
CA GLU A 18 14.69 -6.25 6.44
C GLU A 18 13.42 -6.60 5.66
N VAL A 19 12.44 -5.68 5.61
CA VAL A 19 11.07 -6.01 5.15
C VAL A 19 10.99 -6.34 3.66
N MET A 20 11.50 -5.46 2.79
CA MET A 20 11.30 -5.57 1.35
C MET A 20 12.49 -4.98 0.58
N LEU A 21 13.14 -5.82 -0.23
CA LEU A 21 14.23 -5.41 -1.11
C LEU A 21 13.79 -5.51 -2.57
N LEU A 22 13.82 -4.39 -3.30
CA LEU A 22 13.49 -4.31 -4.72
C LEU A 22 14.76 -3.99 -5.50
N GLY A 23 15.31 -5.00 -6.17
CA GLY A 23 16.62 -4.94 -6.84
C GLY A 23 17.78 -5.31 -5.90
N HIS A 24 18.67 -6.21 -6.34
CA HIS A 24 19.72 -6.79 -5.49
C HIS A 24 21.09 -6.10 -5.59
N ASP A 25 21.53 -5.72 -6.79
CA ASP A 25 22.84 -5.10 -7.06
C ASP A 25 22.64 -3.76 -7.77
N ASP A 26 23.28 -2.71 -7.29
CA ASP A 26 23.24 -1.37 -7.88
C ASP A 26 23.71 -1.36 -9.34
N ARG A 27 24.51 -2.35 -9.77
CA ARG A 27 25.07 -2.46 -11.13
C ARG A 27 24.22 -3.32 -12.07
N TYR A 28 23.17 -3.97 -11.58
CA TYR A 28 22.34 -4.84 -12.41
C TYR A 28 21.36 -4.02 -13.27
N SER A 29 21.85 -3.58 -14.43
CA SER A 29 21.13 -2.72 -15.37
C SER A 29 19.75 -3.22 -15.84
N PRO A 30 19.44 -4.54 -15.88
CA PRO A 30 18.09 -4.98 -16.22
C PRO A 30 17.00 -4.50 -15.26
N ASP A 31 17.33 -4.15 -14.02
CA ASP A 31 16.36 -3.63 -13.04
C ASP A 31 15.94 -2.18 -13.32
N SER A 32 16.58 -1.48 -14.29
CA SER A 32 16.09 -0.17 -14.75
C SER A 32 14.69 -0.23 -15.36
N GLY A 33 14.25 -1.40 -15.83
CA GLY A 33 12.88 -1.63 -16.32
C GLY A 33 11.89 -2.09 -15.24
N MET A 34 12.33 -2.23 -13.98
CA MET A 34 11.47 -2.64 -12.87
C MET A 34 10.41 -1.58 -12.59
N GLN A 35 9.16 -2.03 -12.45
CA GLN A 35 8.03 -1.20 -12.03
C GLN A 35 7.26 -1.93 -10.92
N VAL A 36 7.11 -1.27 -9.77
CA VAL A 36 6.43 -1.84 -8.61
C VAL A 36 5.45 -0.84 -8.02
N THR A 37 4.23 -1.29 -7.73
CA THR A 37 3.24 -0.52 -6.97
C THR A 37 3.06 -1.15 -5.59
N ILE A 38 3.22 -0.36 -4.54
CA ILE A 38 3.02 -0.75 -3.14
C ILE A 38 1.80 0.02 -2.64
N ALA A 39 0.69 -0.67 -2.40
CA ALA A 39 -0.58 0.00 -2.11
C ALA A 39 -1.39 -0.64 -0.98
N PHE A 40 -2.03 0.18 -0.13
CA PHE A 40 -2.95 -0.28 0.92
C PHE A 40 -2.35 -1.27 1.92
N ASN A 41 -1.02 -1.29 2.07
CA ASN A 41 -0.36 -2.13 3.06
C ASN A 41 -0.34 -1.43 4.41
N TYR A 42 -0.28 -2.23 5.47
CA TYR A 42 0.02 -1.77 6.82
C TYR A 42 1.43 -2.25 7.19
N PHE A 43 2.33 -1.29 7.43
CA PHE A 43 3.67 -1.52 7.96
C PHE A 43 3.64 -1.18 9.44
N GLY A 44 3.44 -2.21 10.26
CA GLY A 44 3.15 -2.06 11.68
C GLY A 44 4.35 -2.29 12.59
N GLU A 45 4.06 -2.84 13.76
CA GLU A 45 5.01 -2.92 14.87
C GLU A 45 6.24 -3.80 14.57
N GLY A 46 7.35 -3.47 15.23
CA GLY A 46 8.57 -4.28 15.17
C GLY A 46 9.27 -4.29 13.81
N LEU A 47 8.99 -3.31 12.94
CA LEU A 47 9.72 -3.14 11.68
C LEU A 47 10.92 -2.22 11.86
N VAL A 48 12.07 -2.60 11.28
CA VAL A 48 13.29 -1.78 11.41
C VAL A 48 13.50 -0.90 10.17
N GLN A 49 13.50 -1.49 8.97
CA GLN A 49 13.87 -0.80 7.73
C GLN A 49 13.32 -1.48 6.46
N ARG A 50 13.59 -0.85 5.31
CA ARG A 50 13.33 -1.39 3.95
C ARG A 50 11.85 -1.59 3.65
N MET A 51 11.04 -0.56 3.80
CA MET A 51 9.62 -0.55 3.47
C MET A 51 9.26 0.41 2.32
N PRO A 52 9.84 0.27 1.11
CA PRO A 52 10.86 -0.67 0.65
C PRO A 52 12.30 -0.11 0.74
N ARG A 53 13.31 -0.95 0.46
CA ARG A 53 14.61 -0.51 -0.08
C ARG A 53 14.69 -0.80 -1.57
N CYS A 54 14.89 0.23 -2.38
CA CYS A 54 14.83 0.16 -3.84
C CYS A 54 16.19 0.37 -4.50
N ARG A 55 16.38 -0.28 -5.65
CA ARG A 55 17.48 -0.02 -6.57
C ARG A 55 16.97 0.06 -8.00
N ARG A 56 17.38 1.11 -8.73
CA ARG A 56 16.93 1.38 -10.10
C ARG A 56 15.40 1.39 -10.19
N GLY A 57 14.87 1.30 -11.41
CA GLY A 57 13.44 1.13 -11.64
C GLY A 57 12.57 2.27 -11.13
N TYR A 58 11.27 2.02 -11.16
CA TYR A 58 10.23 2.94 -10.74
C TYR A 58 9.33 2.28 -9.68
N ILE A 59 9.14 2.98 -8.56
CA ILE A 59 8.35 2.48 -7.43
C ILE A 59 7.29 3.51 -7.04
N HIS A 60 6.04 3.09 -7.08
CA HIS A 60 4.90 3.88 -6.62
C HIS A 60 4.45 3.37 -5.26
N VAL A 61 4.63 4.18 -4.22
CA VAL A 61 4.21 3.90 -2.85
C VAL A 61 2.97 4.73 -2.57
N VAL A 62 1.78 4.12 -2.57
CA VAL A 62 0.51 4.84 -2.52
C VAL A 62 -0.45 4.32 -1.46
N ASN A 63 -1.03 5.21 -0.67
CA ASN A 63 -2.04 4.88 0.35
C ASN A 63 -1.67 3.74 1.31
N ASN A 64 -0.43 3.69 1.77
CA ASN A 64 0.03 2.79 2.83
C ASN A 64 0.05 3.50 4.19
N ASP A 65 0.04 2.70 5.25
CA ASP A 65 0.12 3.18 6.62
C ASP A 65 1.40 2.65 7.27
N PHE A 66 2.29 3.56 7.65
CA PHE A 66 3.58 3.26 8.27
C PHE A 66 3.56 3.73 9.72
N THR A 67 3.72 2.78 10.64
CA THR A 67 3.74 3.06 12.07
C THR A 67 4.98 2.41 12.65
N GLU A 68 5.94 3.22 13.13
CA GLU A 68 7.04 2.77 14.00
C GLU A 68 8.24 2.06 13.34
N TRP A 69 8.73 2.55 12.19
CA TRP A 69 10.06 2.14 11.72
C TRP A 69 11.13 2.50 12.77
N GLN A 70 12.19 1.70 12.88
CA GLN A 70 13.29 1.98 13.83
C GLN A 70 14.50 2.67 13.21
N MET A 71 14.68 2.57 11.88
CA MET A 71 15.81 3.21 11.19
C MET A 71 15.38 4.14 10.06
N TYR A 72 14.56 3.65 9.13
CA TYR A 72 13.92 4.44 8.07
C TYR A 72 12.75 3.64 7.49
N ALA A 73 11.77 4.32 6.89
CA ALA A 73 10.70 3.64 6.18
C ALA A 73 11.15 3.29 4.74
N ILE A 74 11.42 4.30 3.93
CA ILE A 74 11.74 4.16 2.51
C ILE A 74 13.23 4.42 2.29
N GLY A 75 13.92 3.54 1.59
CA GLY A 75 15.32 3.76 1.25
C GLY A 75 15.70 3.29 -0.13
N GLY A 76 16.94 3.56 -0.52
CA GLY A 76 17.45 3.09 -1.79
C GLY A 76 18.90 3.41 -2.06
N SER A 77 19.44 2.73 -3.07
CA SER A 77 20.76 2.93 -3.65
C SER A 77 20.68 2.69 -5.17
N GLY A 78 21.65 3.14 -5.96
CA GLY A 78 21.65 2.87 -7.41
C GLY A 78 20.52 3.55 -8.21
N GLY A 79 20.08 4.75 -7.80
CA GLY A 79 19.22 5.63 -8.61
C GLY A 79 17.78 5.18 -8.85
N PRO A 80 17.02 4.70 -7.85
CA PRO A 80 15.60 4.42 -8.03
C PRO A 80 14.77 5.69 -8.18
N THR A 81 13.69 5.64 -8.96
CA THR A 81 12.64 6.65 -8.94
C THR A 81 11.55 6.23 -7.97
N ILE A 82 11.29 7.07 -6.95
CA ILE A 82 10.31 6.78 -5.90
C ILE A 82 9.23 7.86 -5.91
N ASN A 83 8.00 7.40 -6.06
CA ASN A 83 6.80 8.21 -5.97
C ASN A 83 6.02 7.84 -4.71
N SER A 84 6.08 8.66 -3.67
CA SER A 84 5.26 8.52 -2.46
C SER A 84 4.01 9.39 -2.59
N GLN A 85 2.83 8.78 -2.56
CA GLN A 85 1.54 9.47 -2.69
C GLN A 85 0.52 9.06 -1.62
N ALA A 86 0.00 10.06 -0.91
CA ALA A 86 -1.09 9.93 0.05
C ALA A 86 -0.96 8.76 1.05
N ASN A 87 0.24 8.48 1.51
CA ASN A 87 0.54 7.58 2.60
C ASN A 87 0.40 8.30 3.95
N ARG A 88 0.37 7.54 5.03
CA ARG A 88 0.56 8.08 6.39
C ARG A 88 1.86 7.55 6.98
N TYR A 89 2.71 8.45 7.41
CA TYR A 89 3.97 8.13 8.09
C TYR A 89 3.92 8.63 9.53
N THR A 90 3.80 7.70 10.48
CA THR A 90 3.87 8.00 11.90
C THR A 90 5.24 7.63 12.43
N ALA A 91 6.09 8.64 12.59
CA ALA A 91 7.45 8.42 13.06
C ALA A 91 7.47 7.83 14.48
N PRO A 92 8.47 6.98 14.81
CA PRO A 92 8.69 6.48 16.16
C PRO A 92 8.99 7.62 17.15
N ALA A 93 9.00 7.31 18.45
CA ALA A 93 9.36 8.30 19.48
C ALA A 93 10.83 8.77 19.39
N ASP A 94 11.72 7.91 18.91
CA ASP A 94 13.15 8.19 18.75
C ASP A 94 13.39 9.42 17.85
N PRO A 95 14.04 10.49 18.33
CA PRO A 95 14.38 11.67 17.54
C PRO A 95 15.32 11.38 16.36
N SER A 96 16.09 10.30 16.40
CA SER A 96 17.03 9.94 15.32
C SER A 96 16.34 9.25 14.14
N ALA A 97 15.10 8.81 14.30
CA ALA A 97 14.34 8.06 13.30
C ALA A 97 13.12 8.84 12.76
N LYS A 98 13.24 10.17 12.64
CA LYS A 98 12.18 11.04 12.11
C LYS A 98 12.16 11.15 10.59
N GLU A 99 13.31 10.96 9.95
CA GLU A 99 13.35 10.96 8.49
C GLU A 99 12.72 9.67 7.95
N VAL A 100 11.74 9.83 7.06
CA VAL A 100 11.07 8.72 6.37
C VAL A 100 12.02 8.06 5.37
N THR A 101 12.86 8.88 4.73
CA THR A 101 13.75 8.52 3.64
C THR A 101 15.16 8.17 4.10
N LYS A 102 15.84 7.26 3.40
CA LYS A 102 17.29 7.06 3.56
C LYS A 102 17.97 6.68 2.25
N ARG A 103 18.93 7.50 1.81
CA ARG A 103 19.85 7.15 0.71
C ARG A 103 20.98 6.31 1.32
N VAL A 104 21.12 5.08 0.87
CA VAL A 104 22.00 4.08 1.49
C VAL A 104 23.31 4.02 0.71
N ASP A 105 24.44 4.05 1.43
CA ASP A 105 25.79 3.91 0.87
C ASP A 105 26.08 4.89 -0.30
N THR A 106 25.53 6.12 -0.23
CA THR A 106 25.60 7.11 -1.31
C THR A 106 25.85 8.51 -0.75
N ASP A 107 26.81 9.23 -1.32
CA ASP A 107 27.12 10.62 -0.93
C ASP A 107 26.06 11.60 -1.46
N GLU A 108 25.92 12.75 -0.80
CA GLU A 108 24.88 13.74 -1.13
C GLU A 108 24.92 14.22 -2.59
N GLY A 109 26.12 14.37 -3.16
CA GLY A 109 26.30 14.75 -4.57
C GLY A 109 25.85 13.71 -5.59
N ASP A 110 25.75 12.43 -5.20
CA ASP A 110 25.44 11.32 -6.11
C ASP A 110 23.93 11.07 -6.24
N TRP A 111 23.13 11.52 -5.25
CA TRP A 111 21.68 11.27 -5.22
C TRP A 111 20.81 12.51 -5.45
N THR A 112 21.37 13.72 -5.52
CA THR A 112 20.58 14.94 -5.74
C THR A 112 19.69 14.86 -6.98
N ASP A 113 20.13 14.12 -8.00
CA ASP A 113 19.42 13.94 -9.27
C ASP A 113 18.42 12.78 -9.25
N TRP A 114 18.34 12.02 -8.15
CA TRP A 114 17.39 10.91 -8.02
C TRP A 114 16.00 11.45 -7.77
N ASN A 115 15.03 10.95 -8.53
CA ASN A 115 13.64 11.43 -8.46
C ASN A 115 12.89 10.78 -7.29
N TRP A 116 12.92 11.43 -6.13
CA TRP A 116 12.17 11.01 -4.95
C TRP A 116 11.15 12.10 -4.62
N ARG A 117 9.87 11.78 -4.81
CA ARG A 117 8.77 12.73 -4.56
C ARG A 117 7.84 12.26 -3.46
N THR A 118 7.26 13.22 -2.76
CA THR A 118 6.16 13.06 -1.81
C THR A 118 5.03 13.99 -2.23
N ASP A 119 3.79 13.49 -2.23
CA ASP A 119 2.61 14.24 -2.66
C ASP A 119 1.36 13.76 -1.90
N GLY A 120 0.72 14.66 -1.14
CA GLY A 120 -0.45 14.34 -0.32
C GLY A 120 -0.20 13.43 0.89
N ASP A 121 1.06 13.10 1.20
CA ASP A 121 1.41 12.28 2.37
C ASP A 121 1.13 13.01 3.70
N VAL A 122 0.63 12.27 4.69
CA VAL A 122 0.43 12.76 6.07
C VAL A 122 1.60 12.34 6.94
N LEU A 123 2.34 13.33 7.42
CA LEU A 123 3.53 13.17 8.25
C LEU A 123 3.17 13.46 9.72
N VAL A 124 3.30 12.45 10.58
CA VAL A 124 2.86 12.50 11.99
C VAL A 124 4.06 12.30 12.91
N ASN A 125 3.98 12.89 14.11
CA ASN A 125 5.00 12.77 15.17
C ASN A 125 6.39 13.26 14.75
N GLY A 126 6.44 14.35 13.96
CA GLY A 126 7.68 14.93 13.48
C GLY A 126 8.33 14.17 12.33
N ALA A 127 7.62 13.21 11.72
CA ALA A 127 8.08 12.60 10.47
C ALA A 127 8.34 13.68 9.42
N PHE A 128 9.40 13.50 8.62
CA PHE A 128 9.63 14.32 7.44
C PHE A 128 10.19 13.50 6.29
N PHE A 129 9.88 13.93 5.07
CA PHE A 129 10.37 13.33 3.85
C PHE A 129 11.32 14.31 3.18
N VAL A 130 12.52 13.86 2.81
CA VAL A 130 13.46 14.70 2.06
C VAL A 130 13.33 14.34 0.58
N PRO A 131 12.71 15.19 -0.27
CA PRO A 131 12.60 14.93 -1.70
C PRO A 131 13.91 15.24 -2.44
N SER A 132 14.03 14.74 -3.67
CA SER A 132 15.17 15.00 -4.57
C SER A 132 14.77 14.89 -6.03
N GLY A 133 15.65 15.35 -6.93
CA GLY A 133 15.43 15.35 -8.37
C GLY A 133 14.44 16.41 -8.84
N ASP A 134 14.20 16.43 -10.15
CA ASP A 134 13.36 17.44 -10.82
C ASP A 134 11.87 17.06 -10.75
N GLY A 135 11.42 16.63 -9.56
CA GLY A 135 10.12 16.01 -9.29
C GLY A 135 8.88 16.83 -9.67
N GLN A 136 9.04 18.07 -10.13
CA GLN A 136 7.98 18.92 -10.66
C GLN A 136 7.85 18.88 -12.20
N ARG A 137 8.86 18.37 -12.93
CA ARG A 137 8.93 18.46 -14.41
C ARG A 137 8.62 17.18 -15.19
N LEU A 138 8.41 16.04 -14.53
CA LEU A 138 8.22 14.76 -15.21
C LEU A 138 6.85 14.07 -14.94
N PRO A 139 5.68 14.73 -15.11
CA PRO A 139 4.37 14.08 -14.98
C PRO A 139 4.27 12.78 -15.78
N ALA A 140 4.79 12.77 -17.01
CA ALA A 140 4.70 11.64 -17.94
C ALA A 140 5.37 10.33 -17.45
N GLN A 141 6.36 10.41 -16.54
CA GLN A 141 6.96 9.20 -15.94
C GLN A 141 6.06 8.60 -14.86
N TYR A 142 5.34 9.44 -14.12
CA TYR A 142 4.40 9.02 -13.07
C TYR A 142 3.02 8.61 -13.66
N ASP A 143 2.60 9.24 -14.75
CA ASP A 143 1.34 8.96 -15.46
C ASP A 143 1.26 7.53 -16.00
N LYS A 144 2.41 6.91 -16.35
CA LYS A 144 2.44 5.52 -16.81
C LYS A 144 2.14 4.50 -15.71
N ALA A 145 2.27 4.89 -14.45
CA ALA A 145 2.09 4.00 -13.30
C ALA A 145 0.81 4.26 -12.50
N SER A 146 0.05 5.33 -12.78
CA SER A 146 -1.23 5.60 -12.12
C SER A 146 -2.33 4.72 -12.72
N SER A 147 -2.35 3.42 -12.37
CA SER A 147 -3.58 2.63 -12.53
C SER A 147 -4.62 2.94 -11.44
N LEU A 148 -4.21 3.67 -10.40
CA LEU A 148 -5.03 4.06 -9.25
C LEU A 148 -4.79 5.53 -8.91
N GLU A 149 -5.87 6.31 -8.84
CA GLU A 149 -5.82 7.64 -8.28
C GLU A 149 -5.63 7.56 -6.75
N PRO A 150 -4.70 8.33 -6.17
CA PRO A 150 -4.49 8.32 -4.73
C PRO A 150 -5.73 8.86 -4.01
N LYS A 151 -6.21 8.12 -3.00
CA LYS A 151 -7.25 8.60 -2.08
C LYS A 151 -6.64 9.48 -1.00
N SER A 152 -7.44 10.32 -0.35
CA SER A 152 -6.97 11.16 0.76
C SER A 152 -6.27 10.32 1.84
N ALA A 153 -5.09 10.78 2.26
CA ALA A 153 -4.31 10.17 3.33
C ALA A 153 -5.05 10.15 4.70
N GLU A 154 -6.08 10.97 4.88
CA GLU A 154 -6.94 10.94 6.06
C GLU A 154 -7.75 9.64 6.17
N LEU A 155 -8.01 8.97 5.04
CA LEU A 155 -8.75 7.71 4.99
C LEU A 155 -7.86 6.50 5.24
N ILE A 156 -6.56 6.67 5.44
CA ILE A 156 -5.58 5.56 5.48
C ILE A 156 -5.91 4.51 6.53
N GLY A 157 -6.40 4.94 7.70
CA GLY A 157 -6.85 4.01 8.74
C GLY A 157 -7.99 3.09 8.27
N ARG A 158 -8.89 3.58 7.41
CA ARG A 158 -9.97 2.77 6.81
C ARG A 158 -9.48 1.97 5.60
N LEU A 159 -8.60 2.55 4.77
CA LEU A 159 -8.08 1.89 3.57
C LEU A 159 -7.23 0.67 3.90
N THR A 160 -6.51 0.70 5.03
CA THR A 160 -5.60 -0.37 5.45
C THR A 160 -6.17 -1.22 6.59
N MET A 161 -7.41 -1.00 7.03
CA MET A 161 -7.98 -1.70 8.21
C MET A 161 -8.02 -3.22 8.07
N ASN A 162 -8.19 -3.71 6.83
CA ASN A 162 -8.27 -5.13 6.50
C ASN A 162 -6.96 -5.68 5.90
N ALA A 163 -5.85 -4.95 6.03
CA ALA A 163 -4.55 -5.44 5.57
C ALA A 163 -4.14 -6.70 6.36
N GLY A 164 -3.62 -7.70 5.65
CA GLY A 164 -3.27 -9.01 6.22
C GLY A 164 -4.15 -10.15 5.69
N CYS A 165 -4.08 -11.30 6.35
CA CYS A 165 -4.89 -12.46 5.98
C CYS A 165 -6.39 -12.25 6.28
N PHE A 166 -7.27 -12.75 5.42
CA PHE A 166 -8.71 -12.68 5.65
C PHE A 166 -9.11 -13.46 6.91
N GLY A 167 -9.95 -12.85 7.76
CA GLY A 167 -10.52 -13.50 8.94
C GLY A 167 -9.62 -13.52 10.19
N GLY A 168 -8.43 -12.95 10.13
CA GLY A 168 -7.58 -12.73 11.31
C GLY A 168 -8.00 -11.47 12.09
N SER A 169 -8.00 -11.54 13.42
CA SER A 169 -8.08 -10.34 14.26
C SER A 169 -6.80 -9.55 14.10
N ARG A 170 -6.89 -8.28 13.69
CA ARG A 170 -5.79 -7.32 13.83
C ARG A 170 -5.75 -6.92 15.30
N ASP A 171 -5.03 -7.71 16.10
CA ASP A 171 -4.96 -7.48 17.53
C ASP A 171 -4.39 -6.07 17.80
N ASN A 172 -5.23 -5.25 18.45
CA ASN A 172 -4.94 -4.07 19.27
C ASN A 172 -6.12 -3.11 19.40
N ASN A 173 -7.33 -3.48 18.97
CA ASN A 173 -8.53 -2.78 19.41
C ASN A 173 -8.96 -3.29 20.80
N LYS A 174 -8.22 -2.90 21.85
CA LYS A 174 -8.76 -2.90 23.21
C LYS A 174 -9.81 -1.78 23.31
N ILE A 175 -10.95 -1.97 22.67
CA ILE A 175 -12.16 -1.27 23.09
C ILE A 175 -12.53 -1.87 24.45
N SER A 176 -12.40 -1.07 25.49
CA SER A 176 -13.01 -1.33 26.79
C SER A 176 -14.53 -1.26 26.64
N GLY A 177 -15.12 -2.25 26.00
CA GLY A 177 -16.56 -2.48 26.00
C GLY A 177 -16.90 -3.30 27.22
N GLY A 178 -17.38 -2.64 28.27
CA GLY A 178 -17.96 -3.30 29.43
C GLY A 178 -19.11 -4.19 28.99
N GLY A 179 -18.86 -5.49 28.88
CA GLY A 179 -19.84 -6.51 28.59
C GLY A 179 -19.74 -7.60 29.65
N THR A 180 -20.62 -7.54 30.63
CA THR A 180 -20.76 -8.55 31.68
C THR A 180 -21.16 -9.89 31.06
N ALA A 181 -20.20 -10.79 30.88
CA ALA A 181 -20.47 -12.17 30.48
C ALA A 181 -20.28 -13.11 31.68
N ASN A 182 -21.36 -13.83 31.93
CA ASN A 182 -21.64 -14.68 33.08
C ASN A 182 -20.58 -15.78 33.27
N ARG A 183 -20.01 -15.90 34.48
CA ARG A 183 -19.13 -17.00 34.87
C ARG A 183 -19.96 -18.24 35.20
N GLY A 184 -19.80 -19.29 34.41
CA GLY A 184 -20.26 -20.65 34.73
C GLY A 184 -19.13 -21.66 34.56
N GLY A 185 -18.59 -22.14 35.69
CA GLY A 185 -18.24 -23.56 35.91
C GLY A 185 -17.03 -24.20 35.20
N SER A 186 -15.93 -24.29 35.96
CA SER A 186 -15.12 -25.50 36.23
C SER A 186 -14.47 -26.31 35.08
N GLY A 187 -13.13 -26.35 35.10
CA GLY A 187 -12.34 -27.43 34.53
C GLY A 187 -10.84 -27.09 34.48
N GLY A 188 -10.10 -27.42 35.54
CA GLY A 188 -8.65 -27.18 35.62
C GLY A 188 -7.82 -28.18 34.83
N GLY A 189 -6.60 -27.77 34.43
CA GLY A 189 -5.61 -28.70 33.91
C GLY A 189 -4.48 -28.11 33.05
N ARG A 190 -3.42 -27.65 33.72
CA ARG A 190 -1.99 -27.69 33.32
C ARG A 190 -1.54 -27.12 31.98
N SER A 191 -0.72 -26.09 32.11
CA SER A 191 0.35 -25.71 31.18
C SER A 191 1.30 -26.88 30.91
N GLN A 192 1.52 -27.21 29.65
CA GLN A 192 2.78 -27.81 29.23
C GLN A 192 3.13 -27.40 27.81
N SER A 193 4.38 -26.96 27.70
CA SER A 193 5.11 -26.47 26.54
C SER A 193 5.36 -27.53 25.48
N GLY A 194 5.30 -27.09 24.22
CA GLY A 194 6.10 -27.62 23.11
C GLY A 194 5.51 -28.82 22.38
N ASP A 195 4.91 -28.57 21.22
CA ASP A 195 5.31 -29.32 20.02
C ASP A 195 5.08 -28.48 18.75
N SER A 196 6.12 -28.41 17.95
CA SER A 196 6.20 -27.70 16.68
C SER A 196 5.87 -28.67 15.56
N GLY A 197 4.87 -28.32 14.75
CA GLY A 197 4.66 -28.92 13.44
C GLY A 197 3.34 -29.66 13.33
N ASN A 198 2.29 -28.93 12.91
CA ASN A 198 1.15 -29.49 12.17
C ASN A 198 0.24 -28.41 11.54
N PHE A 199 0.79 -27.24 11.16
CA PHE A 199 -0.02 -26.21 10.47
C PHE A 199 -0.22 -26.50 8.97
N PHE A 200 0.69 -27.25 8.33
CA PHE A 200 0.61 -27.57 6.89
C PHE A 200 -0.40 -28.68 6.53
N GLY A 201 -0.90 -29.44 7.50
CA GLY A 201 -1.79 -30.59 7.26
C GLY A 201 -3.29 -30.25 7.12
N MET A 202 -3.71 -29.04 7.51
CA MET A 202 -5.13 -28.63 7.43
C MET A 202 -5.46 -27.83 6.15
N ILE A 203 -4.47 -27.51 5.32
CA ILE A 203 -4.64 -26.70 4.11
C ILE A 203 -5.14 -27.53 2.90
N PHE A 204 -4.97 -28.86 2.90
CA PHE A 204 -5.33 -29.72 1.75
C PHE A 204 -6.34 -30.85 2.08
N GLY A 205 -7.19 -30.65 3.08
CA GLY A 205 -8.29 -31.57 3.40
C GLY A 205 -9.49 -31.39 2.47
N SER A 206 -9.65 -32.33 1.55
CA SER A 206 -10.78 -32.47 0.62
C SER A 206 -12.15 -32.50 1.31
N GLY A 207 -13.06 -31.60 0.90
CA GLY A 207 -14.44 -31.58 1.36
C GLY A 207 -15.28 -30.48 0.71
N ALA A 208 -15.31 -30.43 -0.62
CA ALA A 208 -16.13 -29.47 -1.35
C ALA A 208 -17.62 -29.77 -1.16
N ARG A 209 -18.37 -28.82 -0.57
CA ARG A 209 -19.83 -28.75 -0.67
C ARG A 209 -20.16 -27.60 -1.63
N THR A 210 -20.82 -27.91 -2.74
CA THR A 210 -21.17 -26.97 -3.81
C THR A 210 -22.13 -25.88 -3.30
N PRO A 211 -21.86 -24.58 -3.53
CA PRO A 211 -22.89 -23.55 -3.45
C PRO A 211 -23.70 -23.47 -4.74
N SER A 212 -24.99 -23.22 -4.57
CA SER A 212 -26.05 -23.09 -5.56
C SER A 212 -25.89 -21.89 -6.51
N SER A 213 -26.50 -22.03 -7.69
CA SER A 213 -26.53 -21.17 -8.88
C SER A 213 -26.52 -19.64 -8.67
N PRO A 214 -25.92 -18.86 -9.59
CA PRO A 214 -25.91 -17.40 -9.53
C PRO A 214 -27.26 -16.79 -9.98
N PRO A 215 -27.63 -15.60 -9.48
CA PRO A 215 -28.81 -14.88 -9.95
C PRO A 215 -28.55 -14.18 -11.28
N THR A 216 -29.57 -14.17 -12.15
CA THR A 216 -29.64 -13.48 -13.44
C THR A 216 -29.47 -11.96 -13.32
N PRO A 217 -28.72 -11.28 -14.21
CA PRO A 217 -28.64 -9.83 -14.22
C PRO A 217 -29.85 -9.22 -14.92
N THR A 218 -30.63 -8.40 -14.21
CA THR A 218 -31.61 -7.48 -14.79
C THR A 218 -30.89 -6.27 -15.38
N ILE A 219 -30.90 -6.14 -16.71
CA ILE A 219 -30.39 -5.00 -17.45
C ILE A 219 -31.41 -3.85 -17.33
N PHE A 220 -31.06 -2.76 -16.67
CA PHE A 220 -31.80 -1.50 -16.71
C PHE A 220 -31.40 -0.73 -17.99
N PRO A 221 -32.35 -0.27 -18.82
CA PRO A 221 -32.01 0.46 -20.05
C PRO A 221 -31.83 1.95 -19.74
N SER A 222 -30.60 2.39 -19.47
CA SER A 222 -30.25 3.81 -19.40
C SER A 222 -29.88 4.42 -20.77
N PHE A 223 -30.00 3.65 -21.86
CA PHE A 223 -29.60 4.07 -23.21
C PHE A 223 -30.60 5.00 -23.93
N PHE A 224 -31.81 5.22 -23.39
CA PHE A 224 -32.81 6.08 -24.04
C PHE A 224 -32.73 7.58 -23.68
N PHE A 225 -32.01 7.95 -22.61
CA PHE A 225 -31.87 9.36 -22.22
C PHE A 225 -30.70 10.09 -22.89
N VAL A 226 -29.67 9.36 -23.35
CA VAL A 226 -28.49 9.99 -23.96
C VAL A 226 -28.74 10.35 -25.43
N LEU A 227 -29.61 9.62 -26.13
CA LEU A 227 -29.90 9.88 -27.56
C LEU A 227 -30.87 11.06 -27.76
N SER A 228 -31.79 11.31 -26.83
CA SER A 228 -32.75 12.42 -26.90
C SER A 228 -32.10 13.79 -26.64
N LEU A 229 -31.08 13.85 -25.78
CA LEU A 229 -30.32 15.10 -25.55
C LEU A 229 -29.41 15.45 -26.75
N PHE A 230 -28.87 14.44 -27.45
CA PHE A 230 -28.01 14.64 -28.62
C PHE A 230 -28.78 15.11 -29.86
N LEU A 231 -30.04 14.69 -30.03
CA LEU A 231 -30.90 15.15 -31.13
C LEU A 231 -31.49 16.55 -30.90
N ALA A 232 -31.68 16.95 -29.64
CA ALA A 232 -32.19 18.30 -29.30
C ALA A 232 -31.13 19.41 -29.51
N LEU A 233 -29.84 19.09 -29.34
CA LEU A 233 -28.75 20.06 -29.54
C LEU A 233 -28.34 20.23 -31.01
N ASN A 234 -28.58 19.23 -31.86
CA ASN A 234 -28.20 19.28 -33.28
C ASN A 234 -29.30 19.79 -34.23
N ASN A 235 -30.54 19.94 -33.77
CA ASN A 235 -31.67 20.41 -34.61
C ASN A 235 -32.13 21.86 -34.28
N GLY A 236 -31.33 22.63 -33.54
CA GLY A 236 -31.63 24.02 -33.15
C GLY A 236 -31.28 25.10 -34.17
N GLY A 237 -31.26 24.80 -35.48
CA GLY A 237 -30.94 25.76 -36.53
C GLY A 237 -31.92 25.69 -37.70
N PHE A 238 -32.48 26.86 -38.09
CA PHE A 238 -33.47 27.11 -39.15
C PHE A 238 -34.90 26.65 -38.80
N VAL A 239 -35.96 27.49 -38.73
CA VAL A 239 -36.58 28.37 -39.75
C VAL A 239 -37.54 29.32 -38.96
N ALA A 240 -37.42 30.65 -38.96
CA ALA A 240 -37.80 31.70 -39.93
C ALA A 240 -39.20 32.33 -39.73
N GLN A 241 -39.20 33.67 -39.77
CA GLN A 241 -40.21 34.63 -40.30
C GLN A 241 -41.70 34.49 -39.91
N LEU A 242 -42.18 35.51 -39.18
CA LEU A 242 -43.18 36.49 -39.65
C LEU A 242 -42.98 37.82 -38.89
#